data_AF-A0A3B0WUB1-F1
#
_entry.id   AF-A0A3B0WUB1-F1
#
_cell.length_a   1.000
_cell.length_b   1.000
_cell.length_c   1.000
_cell.angle_alpha   90.00
_cell.angle_beta   90.00
_cell.angle_gamma   90.00
#
_symmetry.space_group_name_H-M   'P 1'
#
loop_
_entity.id
_entity.type
_entity.pdbx_description
1 polymer ?
#
loop_
_entity_poly.entity_id
_entity_poly.type
_entity_poly.pdbx_seq_one_letter_code
_entity_poly.pdbx_strand_id
1 'polypeptide(L)'
;MKNYIIYGFFGFLTGIVMSLIGFSDFNEVHKMFTLSDFRMIFAFMGAVGLLSIGFLIFDRNKQTPRRKYNKGTVLGSVIFGAGWAITGSCPIIAMIQLGEGQLAAVFVILGIYLGVWAYRHLASGISGLDSGVCGED
;
A
#
# COMPACT_ATOMS: atom_id res chain seq x y z
N MET A 1 -19.71 11.20 -13.97
CA MET A 1 -20.45 10.11 -13.29
C MET A 1 -20.06 8.70 -13.75
N LYS A 2 -19.78 8.45 -15.04
CA LYS A 2 -19.42 7.11 -15.56
C LYS A 2 -18.16 6.48 -14.92
N ASN A 3 -17.22 7.31 -14.47
CA ASN A 3 -15.96 6.81 -13.90
C ASN A 3 -16.09 6.26 -12.46
N TYR A 4 -17.04 6.74 -11.65
CA TYR A 4 -17.18 6.27 -10.26
C TYR A 4 -17.61 4.79 -10.18
N ILE A 5 -18.50 4.37 -11.09
CA ILE A 5 -18.92 2.97 -11.21
C ILE A 5 -17.75 2.10 -11.66
N ILE A 6 -16.92 2.59 -12.59
CA ILE A 6 -15.70 1.89 -13.04
C ILE A 6 -14.71 1.71 -11.87
N TYR A 7 -14.46 2.75 -11.09
CA TYR A 7 -13.57 2.65 -9.93
C TYR A 7 -14.11 1.72 -8.85
N GLY A 8 -15.43 1.78 -8.59
CA GLY A 8 -16.10 0.86 -7.66
C GLY A 8 -15.98 -0.60 -8.10
N PHE A 9 -16.18 -0.86 -9.39
CA PHE A 9 -16.04 -2.21 -9.96
C PHE A 9 -14.60 -2.73 -9.86
N PHE A 10 -13.60 -1.91 -10.18
CA PHE A 10 -12.19 -2.28 -10.02
C PHE A 10 -11.82 -2.54 -8.56
N GLY A 11 -12.32 -1.72 -7.63
CA GLY A 11 -12.10 -1.94 -6.19
C GLY A 11 -12.72 -3.25 -5.71
N PHE A 12 -13.96 -3.52 -6.12
CA PHE A 12 -14.67 -4.76 -5.80
C PHE A 12 -13.95 -5.99 -6.36
N LEU A 13 -13.53 -5.95 -7.63
CA LEU A 13 -12.77 -7.03 -8.27
C LEU A 13 -11.45 -7.30 -7.54
N THR A 14 -10.72 -6.23 -7.20
CA THR A 14 -9.44 -6.35 -6.47
C THR A 14 -9.65 -6.95 -5.09
N GLY A 15 -10.72 -6.56 -4.38
CA GLY A 15 -11.09 -7.12 -3.08
C GLY A 15 -11.37 -8.63 -3.15
N ILE A 16 -12.16 -9.06 -4.13
CA ILE A 16 -12.45 -10.49 -4.35
C ILE A 16 -11.18 -11.27 -4.65
N VAL A 17 -10.33 -10.78 -5.55
CA VAL A 17 -9.09 -11.47 -5.93
C VAL A 17 -8.18 -11.62 -4.72
N MET A 18 -8.02 -10.59 -3.89
CA MET A 18 -7.15 -10.65 -2.71
C MET A 18 -7.69 -11.56 -1.60
N SER A 19 -9.02 -11.57 -1.40
CA SER A 19 -9.68 -12.51 -0.48
C SER A 19 -9.48 -13.96 -0.94
N LEU A 20 -9.64 -14.24 -2.25
CA LEU A 20 -9.42 -15.59 -2.82
C LEU A 20 -7.96 -16.06 -2.73
N ILE A 21 -6.99 -15.15 -2.80
CA ILE A 21 -5.58 -15.50 -2.64
C ILE A 21 -5.25 -15.78 -1.15
N GLY A 22 -6.10 -15.37 -0.20
CA GLY A 22 -5.86 -15.56 1.24
C GLY A 22 -4.86 -14.57 1.83
N PHE A 23 -4.61 -13.44 1.15
CA PHE A 23 -3.78 -12.35 1.69
C PHE A 23 -4.45 -11.60 2.85
N SER A 24 -5.75 -11.85 3.12
CA SER A 24 -6.47 -11.28 4.25
C SER A 24 -6.14 -11.97 5.59
N ASP A 25 -5.48 -13.12 5.59
CA ASP A 25 -5.07 -13.81 6.82
C ASP A 25 -3.65 -13.46 7.25
N PHE A 26 -3.54 -12.97 8.49
CA PHE A 26 -2.26 -12.63 9.12
C PHE A 26 -1.27 -13.80 9.18
N ASN A 27 -1.79 -15.00 9.41
CA ASN A 27 -0.96 -16.20 9.58
C ASN A 27 -0.28 -16.59 8.26
N GLU A 28 -0.95 -16.37 7.13
CA GLU A 28 -0.42 -16.67 5.80
C GLU A 28 0.67 -15.67 5.41
N VAL A 29 0.47 -14.38 5.73
CA VAL A 29 1.49 -13.34 5.56
C VAL A 29 2.70 -13.59 6.48
N HIS A 30 2.49 -14.06 7.71
CA HIS A 30 3.59 -14.39 8.61
C HIS A 30 4.43 -15.56 8.10
N LYS A 31 3.82 -16.62 7.57
CA LYS A 31 4.53 -17.75 6.94
C LYS A 31 5.35 -17.32 5.72
N MET A 32 4.88 -16.31 4.98
CA MET A 32 5.62 -15.71 3.87
C MET A 32 6.92 -15.04 4.35
N PHE A 33 6.89 -14.30 5.46
CA PHE A 33 8.09 -13.67 6.02
C PHE A 33 9.05 -14.66 6.67
N THR A 34 8.53 -15.72 7.27
CA THR A 34 9.33 -16.79 7.89
C THR A 34 9.90 -17.78 6.85
N LEU A 35 9.70 -17.52 5.55
CA LEU A 35 10.17 -18.35 4.43
C LEU A 35 9.69 -19.81 4.50
N SER A 36 8.59 -20.06 5.21
CA SER A 36 8.07 -21.42 5.38
C SER A 36 7.24 -21.87 4.18
N ASP A 37 6.68 -20.92 3.42
CA ASP A 37 5.82 -21.18 2.27
C ASP A 37 6.26 -20.34 1.06
N PHE A 38 6.85 -21.00 0.06
CA PHE A 38 7.37 -20.32 -1.14
C PHE A 38 6.27 -19.93 -2.13
N ARG A 39 5.08 -20.54 -2.03
CA ARG A 39 3.98 -20.31 -2.97
C ARG A 39 3.54 -18.85 -2.99
N MET A 40 3.38 -18.23 -1.81
CA MET A 40 2.97 -16.83 -1.70
C MET A 40 4.07 -15.86 -2.13
N ILE A 41 5.34 -16.19 -1.86
CA ILE A 41 6.49 -15.40 -2.32
C ILE A 41 6.54 -15.33 -3.84
N PHE A 42 6.42 -16.47 -4.53
CA PHE A 42 6.43 -16.48 -6.00
C PHE A 42 5.21 -15.78 -6.59
N ALA A 43 4.03 -15.92 -5.97
CA ALA A 43 2.84 -15.19 -6.39
C ALA A 43 3.01 -13.67 -6.26
N PHE A 44 3.54 -13.20 -5.13
CA PHE A 44 3.80 -11.78 -4.89
C PHE A 44 4.87 -11.23 -5.85
N MET A 45 6.00 -11.93 -5.99
CA MET A 45 7.09 -11.53 -6.89
C MET A 45 6.64 -11.52 -8.35
N GLY A 46 5.84 -12.52 -8.76
CA GLY A 46 5.24 -12.58 -10.09
C GLY A 46 4.28 -11.42 -10.35
N ALA A 47 3.40 -11.10 -9.38
CA ALA A 47 2.47 -9.97 -9.49
C ALA A 47 3.22 -8.62 -9.62
N VAL A 48 4.23 -8.38 -8.77
CA VAL A 48 5.06 -7.17 -8.82
C VAL A 48 5.83 -7.08 -10.14
N GLY A 49 6.38 -8.21 -10.62
CA GLY A 49 7.05 -8.30 -11.92
C GLY A 49 6.12 -7.94 -13.08
N LEU A 50 4.94 -8.55 -13.14
CA LEU A 50 3.93 -8.26 -14.17
C LEU A 50 3.46 -6.80 -14.13
N LEU A 51 3.22 -6.25 -12.93
CA LEU A 51 2.82 -4.85 -12.76
C LEU A 51 3.92 -3.89 -13.23
N SER A 52 5.18 -4.16 -12.89
CA SER A 52 6.30 -3.32 -13.32
C SER A 52 6.46 -3.32 -14.84
N ILE A 53 6.38 -4.48 -15.48
CA ILE A 53 6.42 -4.60 -16.95
C ILE A 53 5.20 -3.88 -17.57
N GLY A 54 4.01 -4.10 -17.02
CA GLY A 54 2.79 -3.44 -17.49
C GLY A 54 2.87 -1.92 -17.40
N PHE A 55 3.45 -1.39 -16.32
CA PHE A 55 3.67 0.04 -16.15
C PHE A 55 4.68 0.59 -17.15
N LEU A 56 5.78 -0.14 -17.44
CA LEU A 56 6.76 0.26 -18.44
C LEU A 56 6.18 0.33 -19.86
N ILE A 57 5.29 -0.61 -20.21
CA ILE A 57 4.59 -0.61 -21.51
C ILE A 57 3.58 0.54 -21.59
N PHE A 58 2.91 0.88 -20.48
CA PHE A 58 1.93 1.95 -20.44
C PHE A 58 2.57 3.36 -20.42
N ASP A 59 3.71 3.51 -19.74
CA ASP A 59 4.50 4.76 -19.67
C ASP A 59 5.05 5.19 -21.04
N ARG A 60 5.20 4.25 -22.00
CA ARG A 60 5.56 4.57 -23.39
C ARG A 60 4.54 5.46 -24.11
N ASN A 61 3.26 5.45 -23.68
CA ASN A 61 2.17 6.13 -24.38
C ASN A 61 1.54 7.29 -23.57
N LYS A 62 1.86 7.43 -22.28
CA LYS A 62 1.41 8.55 -21.44
C LYS A 62 2.61 9.09 -20.68
N GLN A 63 2.84 10.41 -20.81
CA GLN A 63 3.85 11.13 -20.02
C GLN A 63 3.43 11.11 -18.55
N THR A 64 3.75 10.05 -17.83
CA THR A 64 3.44 9.94 -16.42
C THR A 64 4.26 10.97 -15.66
N PRO A 65 3.65 11.86 -14.86
CA PRO A 65 4.40 12.86 -14.12
C PRO A 65 5.40 12.16 -13.19
N ARG A 66 6.69 12.38 -13.45
CA ARG A 66 7.76 11.80 -12.64
C ARG A 66 7.72 12.45 -11.27
N ARG A 67 7.49 11.66 -10.22
CA ARG A 67 7.63 12.11 -8.83
C ARG A 67 9.06 12.61 -8.62
N LYS A 68 9.23 13.85 -8.14
CA LYS A 68 10.53 14.37 -7.68
C LYS A 68 10.94 13.58 -6.44
N TYR A 69 12.19 13.11 -6.43
CA TYR A 69 12.76 12.38 -5.32
C TYR A 69 13.16 13.34 -4.20
N ASN A 70 12.57 13.16 -3.02
CA ASN A 70 12.86 13.97 -1.84
C ASN A 70 13.57 13.12 -0.78
N LYS A 71 14.44 13.75 0.02
CA LYS A 71 15.16 13.05 1.10
C LYS A 71 14.19 12.43 2.12
N GLY A 72 13.05 13.07 2.36
CA GLY A 72 11.97 12.54 3.21
C GLY A 72 11.34 11.24 2.69
N THR A 73 11.42 10.96 1.39
CA THR A 73 10.84 9.73 0.80
C THR A 73 11.57 8.48 1.28
N VAL A 74 12.87 8.54 1.49
CA VAL A 74 13.66 7.38 1.99
C VAL A 74 13.31 7.07 3.43
N LEU A 75 13.28 8.10 4.29
CA LEU A 75 12.96 7.90 5.70
C LEU A 75 11.51 7.42 5.86
N GLY A 76 10.59 8.00 5.08
CA GLY A 76 9.19 7.58 5.05
C GLY A 76 9.00 6.13 4.58
N SER A 77 9.72 5.70 3.53
CA SER A 77 9.60 4.33 3.02
C SER A 77 10.14 3.28 3.99
N VAL A 78 11.22 3.59 4.73
CA VAL A 78 11.76 2.70 5.77
C VAL A 78 10.78 2.56 6.94
N ILE A 79 10.23 3.67 7.44
CA ILE A 79 9.25 3.64 8.54
C ILE A 79 7.98 2.90 8.11
N PHE A 80 7.50 3.16 6.91
CA PHE A 80 6.32 2.49 6.35
C PHE A 80 6.55 0.98 6.17
N GLY A 81 7.71 0.58 5.65
CA GLY A 81 8.08 -0.82 5.49
C GLY A 81 8.23 -1.55 6.82
N ALA A 82 8.84 -0.91 7.83
CA ALA A 82 8.93 -1.45 9.18
C ALA A 82 7.54 -1.64 9.82
N GLY A 83 6.64 -0.66 9.65
CA GLY A 83 5.25 -0.78 10.06
C GLY A 83 4.56 -1.98 9.41
N TRP A 84 4.69 -2.14 8.10
CA TRP A 84 4.11 -3.27 7.37
C TRP A 84 4.65 -4.63 7.84
N ALA A 85 5.94 -4.73 8.17
CA ALA A 85 6.54 -5.95 8.69
C ALA A 85 6.00 -6.34 10.07
N ILE A 86 5.71 -5.36 10.93
CA ILE A 86 5.14 -5.59 12.27
C ILE A 86 3.66 -5.94 12.17
N THR A 87 2.91 -5.20 11.35
CA THR A 87 1.45 -5.32 11.26
C THR A 87 1.00 -6.31 10.21
N GLY A 88 1.86 -6.93 9.42
CA GLY A 88 1.49 -7.95 8.42
C GLY A 88 0.37 -7.55 7.44
N SER A 89 0.08 -6.25 7.30
CA SER A 89 -1.14 -5.75 6.66
C SER A 89 -0.83 -4.41 6.01
N CYS A 90 -1.12 -4.30 4.71
CA CYS A 90 -0.97 -3.07 3.95
C CYS A 90 -2.30 -2.29 3.94
N PRO A 91 -2.32 -0.99 3.59
CA PRO A 91 -3.55 -0.20 3.59
C PRO A 91 -4.68 -0.80 2.74
N ILE A 92 -4.35 -1.53 1.67
CA ILE A 92 -5.32 -2.22 0.83
C ILE A 92 -5.91 -3.44 1.56
N ILE A 93 -5.05 -4.26 2.18
CA ILE A 93 -5.49 -5.45 2.92
C ILE A 93 -6.31 -5.06 4.15
N ALA A 94 -5.94 -3.98 4.84
CA ALA A 94 -6.74 -3.46 5.95
C ALA A 94 -8.18 -3.09 5.53
N MET A 95 -8.37 -2.51 4.34
CA MET A 95 -9.72 -2.21 3.83
C MET A 95 -10.51 -3.48 3.50
N ILE A 96 -9.87 -4.50 2.94
CA ILE A 96 -10.51 -5.78 2.60
C ILE A 96 -10.86 -6.54 3.88
N GLN A 97 -9.97 -6.54 4.85
CA GLN A 97 -10.10 -7.20 6.14
C GLN A 97 -11.22 -6.58 7.00
N LEU A 98 -11.44 -5.26 6.88
CA LEU A 98 -12.68 -4.64 7.39
C LEU A 98 -13.94 -5.17 6.69
N GLY A 99 -13.90 -5.36 5.37
CA GLY A 99 -15.00 -5.93 4.60
C GLY A 99 -15.34 -7.37 4.98
N GLU A 100 -14.34 -8.15 5.40
CA GLU A 100 -14.51 -9.50 5.93
C GLU A 100 -14.92 -9.54 7.42
N GLY A 101 -14.99 -8.39 8.08
CA GLY A 101 -15.45 -8.29 9.47
C GLY A 101 -14.39 -8.60 10.53
N GLN A 102 -13.10 -8.60 10.17
CA GLN A 102 -12.03 -8.82 11.14
C GLN A 102 -11.77 -7.57 12.01
N LEU A 103 -11.96 -7.70 13.32
CA LEU A 103 -11.77 -6.62 14.30
C LEU A 103 -10.36 -6.02 14.30
N ALA A 104 -9.34 -6.80 13.93
CA ALA A 104 -7.95 -6.37 13.86
C ALA A 104 -7.75 -5.20 12.87
N ALA A 105 -8.51 -5.16 11.77
CA ALA A 105 -8.39 -4.11 10.76
C ALA A 105 -8.80 -2.72 11.26
N VAL A 106 -9.70 -2.64 12.24
CA VAL A 106 -10.11 -1.35 12.85
C VAL A 106 -8.91 -0.71 13.54
N PHE A 107 -8.13 -1.49 14.29
CA PHE A 107 -6.93 -0.99 14.97
C PHE A 107 -5.85 -0.54 13.99
N VAL A 108 -5.66 -1.29 12.90
CA VAL A 108 -4.70 -0.92 11.85
C VAL A 108 -5.10 0.40 11.18
N ILE A 109 -6.39 0.58 10.87
CA ILE A 109 -6.87 1.82 10.23
C ILE A 109 -6.80 3.01 11.15
N LEU A 110 -7.12 2.84 12.43
CA LEU A 110 -6.90 3.88 13.44
C LEU A 110 -5.41 4.24 13.54
N GLY A 111 -4.52 3.24 13.52
CA GLY A 111 -3.07 3.44 13.51
C GLY A 111 -2.59 4.22 12.28
N ILE A 112 -3.12 3.89 11.09
CA ILE A 112 -2.84 4.64 9.85
C ILE A 112 -3.33 6.08 9.99
N TYR A 113 -4.55 6.29 10.48
CA TYR A 113 -5.12 7.63 10.61
C TYR A 113 -4.32 8.50 11.60
N LEU A 114 -4.02 7.95 12.79
CA LEU A 114 -3.21 8.62 13.81
C LEU A 114 -1.77 8.86 13.33
N GLY A 115 -1.17 7.90 12.62
CA GLY A 115 0.16 8.03 12.06
C GLY A 115 0.26 9.14 11.01
N VAL A 116 -0.71 9.22 10.09
CA VAL A 116 -0.78 10.30 9.10
C VAL A 116 -1.02 11.65 9.77
N TRP A 117 -1.90 11.70 10.77
CA TRP A 117 -2.17 12.92 11.54
C TRP A 117 -0.93 13.41 12.30
N ALA A 118 -0.25 12.51 13.01
CA ALA A 118 0.98 12.82 13.75
C ALA A 118 2.11 13.24 12.80
N TYR A 119 2.29 12.53 11.69
CA TYR A 119 3.28 12.91 10.67
C TYR A 119 2.98 14.29 10.10
N ARG A 120 1.73 14.61 9.79
CA ARG A 120 1.34 15.94 9.28
C ARG A 120 1.65 17.04 10.29
N HIS A 121 1.39 16.80 11.58
CA HIS A 121 1.66 17.78 12.63
C HIS A 121 3.17 17.96 12.88
N LEU A 122 3.95 16.87 12.97
CA LEU A 122 5.41 16.93 13.10
C LEU A 122 6.09 17.54 11.88
N ALA A 123 5.66 17.17 10.67
CA ALA A 123 6.21 17.70 9.44
C ALA A 123 5.96 19.21 9.31
N SER A 124 4.83 19.72 9.79
CA SER A 124 4.56 21.17 9.81
C SER A 124 5.48 21.95 10.76
N GLY A 125 6.05 21.30 11.78
CA GLY A 125 6.98 21.92 12.74
C GLY A 125 8.46 21.79 12.34
N ILE A 126 8.81 20.79 11.52
CA ILE A 126 10.20 20.52 11.11
C ILE A 126 10.40 21.02 9.68
N SER A 127 10.70 22.32 9.57
CA SER A 127 10.95 23.05 8.32
C SER A 127 12.13 22.52 7.46
N GLY A 128 12.89 21.53 7.95
CA GLY A 128 13.98 20.88 7.23
C GLY A 128 13.64 19.55 6.55
N LEU A 129 12.49 18.93 6.85
CA LEU A 129 12.03 17.69 6.20
C LEU A 129 11.10 17.95 5.01
N ASP A 130 10.52 19.16 4.95
CA ASP A 130 9.65 19.63 3.88
C ASP A 130 10.47 20.16 2.70
N SER A 131 11.24 19.29 2.07
CA SER A 131 11.77 19.58 0.73
C SER A 131 10.68 19.24 -0.30
N GLY A 132 9.55 19.95 -0.25
CA GLY A 132 8.49 19.92 -1.25
C GLY A 132 7.46 18.82 -1.06
N VAL A 133 6.29 19.21 -0.56
CA VAL A 133 5.01 18.56 -0.86
C VAL A 133 4.94 18.32 -2.37
N CYS A 134 4.89 17.06 -2.79
CA CYS A 134 4.61 16.74 -4.19
C CYS A 134 3.20 17.21 -4.53
N GLY A 135 3.07 18.28 -5.33
CA GLY A 135 1.83 18.65 -6.00
C GLY A 135 1.28 20.06 -5.76
N GLU A 136 2.09 21.05 -5.41
CA GLU A 136 1.73 22.47 -5.58
C GLU A 136 2.29 23.03 -6.90
N ASP A 137 1.82 22.43 -8.00
CA ASP A 137 1.72 23.04 -9.33
C ASP A 137 0.53 22.45 -10.09
#